data_AF-A0A0A5HXQ7-F1
#
_entry.id   AF-A0A0A5HXQ7-F1
#
_cell.length_a   1.000
_cell.length_b   1.000
_cell.length_c   1.000
_cell.angle_alpha   90.00
_cell.angle_beta   90.00
_cell.angle_gamma   90.00
#
_symmetry.space_group_name_H-M   'P 1'
#
loop_
_entity.id
_entity.type
_entity.pdbx_description
1 polymer ?
#
loop_
_entity_poly.entity_id
_entity_poly.type
_entity_poly.pdbx_seq_one_letter_code
_entity_poly.pdbx_strand_id
1 'polypeptide(L)'
;MSVITANWIISIINKSDFITLTEGSIRYRYRGQLSAYISSHIQMPKQASHQLSRFYWDLDKVALEILNLGLKERNAQRPEYMLPQIQLAIEPHYHALAKVYSADLLGRIF
;
A
#
# COMPACT_ATOMS: atom_id res chain seq x y z
N MET A 1 12.29 -2.06 -8.77
CA MET A 1 11.55 -1.02 -8.04
C MET A 1 10.14 -1.08 -8.60
N SER A 2 9.11 -1.31 -7.82
CA SER A 2 8.77 -0.66 -6.57
C SER A 2 7.57 0.28 -6.69
N VAL A 3 7.00 0.49 -7.89
CA VAL A 3 6.54 1.84 -8.26
C VAL A 3 5.16 2.18 -7.71
N ILE A 4 4.15 1.33 -7.89
CA ILE A 4 2.76 1.77 -7.70
C ILE A 4 2.36 1.82 -6.21
N THR A 5 2.66 0.77 -5.45
CA THR A 5 2.30 0.73 -4.02
C THR A 5 3.10 1.75 -3.21
N ALA A 6 4.41 1.88 -3.46
CA ALA A 6 5.23 2.89 -2.80
C ALA A 6 4.79 4.31 -3.17
N ASN A 7 4.53 4.60 -4.45
CA ASN A 7 4.06 5.92 -4.88
C ASN A 7 2.70 6.27 -4.27
N TRP A 8 1.81 5.29 -4.12
CA TRP A 8 0.52 5.52 -3.47
C TRP A 8 0.70 5.88 -1.99
N ILE A 9 1.53 5.14 -1.26
CA ILE A 9 1.86 5.43 0.15
C ILE A 9 2.48 6.83 0.28
N ILE A 10 3.46 7.16 -0.57
CA ILE A 10 4.10 8.49 -0.61
C ILE A 10 3.07 9.60 -0.89
N SER A 11 2.14 9.36 -1.82
CA SER A 11 1.05 10.29 -2.14
C SER A 11 0.17 10.59 -0.92
N ILE A 12 -0.20 9.55 -0.16
CA ILE A 12 -0.98 9.71 1.07
C ILE A 12 -0.18 10.52 2.08
N ILE A 13 1.08 10.16 2.24
CA ILE A 13 1.99 10.78 3.19
C ILE A 13 2.12 12.29 2.92
N ASN A 14 2.34 12.68 1.67
CA ASN A 14 2.52 14.08 1.30
C ASN A 14 1.25 14.93 1.43
N LYS A 15 0.06 14.31 1.47
CA LYS A 15 -1.25 14.99 1.55
C LYS A 15 -1.89 14.94 2.93
N SER A 16 -1.34 14.16 3.85
CA SER A 16 -1.94 13.93 5.17
C SER A 16 -1.29 14.81 6.22
N ASP A 17 -2.12 15.42 7.07
CA ASP A 17 -1.65 16.01 8.33
C ASP A 17 -1.47 14.89 9.37
N PHE A 18 -0.22 14.52 9.63
CA PHE A 18 0.14 13.44 10.54
C PHE A 18 -0.17 13.72 12.00
N ILE A 19 -0.34 14.98 12.39
CA ILE A 19 -0.69 15.34 13.77
C ILE A 19 -2.12 14.87 14.09
N THR A 20 -2.97 14.79 13.08
CA THR A 20 -4.40 14.44 13.22
C THR A 20 -4.72 13.02 12.75
N LEU A 21 -3.75 12.33 12.15
CA LEU A 21 -3.96 11.01 11.57
C LEU A 21 -3.93 9.94 12.67
N THR A 22 -5.06 9.28 12.89
CA THR A 22 -5.18 8.14 13.81
C THR A 22 -5.22 6.81 13.05
N GLU A 23 -4.95 5.70 13.73
CA GLU A 23 -5.11 4.35 13.16
C GLU A 23 -6.55 4.15 12.60
N GLY A 24 -7.56 4.65 13.33
CA GLY A 24 -8.94 4.64 12.86
C GLY A 24 -9.16 5.48 11.59
N SER A 25 -8.50 6.64 11.49
CA SER A 25 -8.55 7.49 10.29
C SER A 25 -7.94 6.81 9.07
N ILE A 26 -6.83 6.08 9.24
CA ILE A 26 -6.20 5.31 8.15
C ILE A 26 -7.16 4.25 7.63
N ARG A 27 -7.66 3.39 8.53
CA ARG A 27 -8.53 2.27 8.17
C ARG A 27 -9.86 2.73 7.55
N TYR A 28 -10.38 3.88 7.98
CA TYR A 28 -11.63 4.40 7.44
C TYR A 28 -11.44 5.14 6.11
N ARG A 29 -10.45 6.05 6.01
CA ARG A 29 -10.29 6.88 4.81
C ARG A 29 -9.69 6.14 3.63
N TYR A 30 -8.70 5.28 3.86
CA TYR A 30 -7.86 4.73 2.78
C TYR A 30 -8.24 3.31 2.37
N ARG A 31 -9.22 2.69 3.03
CA ARG A 31 -9.74 1.37 2.64
C ARG A 31 -10.33 1.41 1.22
N GLY A 32 -9.94 0.44 0.42
CA GLY A 32 -10.25 0.27 -1.00
C GLY A 32 -9.56 1.25 -1.93
N GLN A 33 -8.85 2.27 -1.41
CA GLN A 33 -8.30 3.32 -2.25
C GLN A 33 -7.01 2.89 -2.98
N LEU A 34 -6.21 1.99 -2.42
CA LEU A 34 -5.05 1.44 -3.14
C LEU A 34 -5.52 0.60 -4.32
N SER A 35 -6.55 -0.22 -4.11
CA SER A 35 -7.17 -1.02 -5.17
C SER A 35 -7.68 -0.15 -6.34
N ALA A 36 -8.36 0.95 -6.02
CA ALA A 36 -8.81 1.94 -7.01
C ALA A 36 -7.64 2.64 -7.72
N TYR A 37 -6.58 2.99 -6.97
CA TYR A 37 -5.38 3.60 -7.53
C TYR A 37 -4.64 2.65 -8.48
N ILE A 38 -4.47 1.38 -8.12
CA ILE A 38 -3.84 0.40 -9.01
C ILE A 38 -4.68 0.21 -10.28
N SER A 39 -6.00 0.14 -10.14
CA SER A 39 -6.92 -0.02 -11.29
C SER A 39 -6.85 1.14 -12.27
N SER A 40 -6.48 2.35 -11.83
CA SER A 40 -6.28 3.50 -12.73
C SER A 40 -4.90 3.55 -13.39
N HIS A 41 -3.92 2.83 -12.86
CA HIS A 41 -2.54 2.80 -13.37
C HIS A 41 -2.19 1.51 -14.13
N ILE A 42 -2.97 0.45 -13.95
CA ILE A 42 -2.80 -0.83 -14.64
C ILE A 42 -4.11 -1.13 -15.39
N GLN A 43 -4.03 -1.26 -16.72
CA GLN A 43 -5.16 -1.76 -17.50
C GLN A 43 -5.45 -3.22 -17.12
N MET A 44 -6.61 -3.42 -16.50
CA MET A 44 -7.08 -4.72 -16.03
C MET A 44 -7.78 -5.48 -17.17
N PRO A 45 -7.63 -6.82 -17.22
CA PRO A 45 -8.54 -7.63 -18.02
C PRO A 45 -9.98 -7.47 -17.49
N LYS A 46 -10.95 -7.28 -18.40
CA LYS A 46 -12.37 -6.99 -18.08
C LYS A 46 -13.05 -8.02 -17.18
N GLN A 47 -12.49 -9.22 -17.07
CA GLN A 47 -12.89 -10.24 -16.11
C GLN A 47 -11.89 -10.23 -14.95
N ALA A 48 -12.13 -9.36 -13.97
CA ALA A 48 -11.37 -9.41 -12.73
C ALA A 48 -11.70 -10.74 -12.03
N SER A 49 -10.77 -11.69 -12.06
CA SER A 49 -10.95 -12.96 -11.37
C SER A 49 -11.09 -12.71 -9.87
N HIS A 50 -11.83 -13.58 -9.18
CA HIS A 50 -11.96 -13.50 -7.72
C HIS A 50 -10.59 -13.53 -7.00
N GLN A 51 -9.58 -14.17 -7.60
CA GLN A 51 -8.19 -14.14 -7.11
C GLN A 51 -7.57 -12.74 -7.19
N LEU A 52 -7.83 -11.99 -8.27
CA LEU A 52 -7.37 -10.62 -8.45
C LEU A 52 -7.99 -9.66 -7.43
N SER A 53 -9.29 -9.84 -7.13
CA SER A 53 -9.98 -9.05 -6.10
C SER A 53 -9.43 -9.34 -4.70
N ARG A 54 -9.14 -10.62 -4.38
CA ARG A 54 -8.48 -11.00 -3.13
C ARG A 54 -7.09 -10.41 -3.00
N PHE A 55 -6.31 -10.48 -4.07
CA PHE A 55 -4.98 -9.89 -4.13
C PHE A 55 -5.00 -8.40 -3.81
N TYR A 56 -5.91 -7.64 -4.42
CA TYR A 56 -6.07 -6.22 -4.11
C TYR A 56 -6.46 -5.97 -2.67
N TRP A 57 -7.37 -6.76 -2.14
CA TRP A 57 -7.76 -6.66 -0.74
C TRP A 57 -6.59 -6.92 0.22
N ASP A 58 -5.73 -7.87 -0.11
CA ASP A 58 -4.55 -8.18 0.70
C ASP A 58 -3.49 -7.07 0.58
N LEU A 59 -3.29 -6.49 -0.60
CA LEU A 59 -2.44 -5.30 -0.79
C LEU A 59 -2.94 -4.10 0.03
N ASP A 60 -4.25 -3.89 0.02
CA ASP A 60 -4.91 -2.81 0.75
C ASP A 60 -4.63 -2.95 2.26
N LYS A 61 -4.76 -4.16 2.82
CA LYS A 61 -4.40 -4.43 4.23
C LYS A 61 -2.93 -4.13 4.51
N VAL A 62 -2.03 -4.62 3.65
CA VAL A 62 -0.58 -4.43 3.80
C VAL A 62 -0.24 -2.95 3.82
N ALA A 63 -0.76 -2.17 2.86
CA ALA A 63 -0.50 -0.75 2.78
C ALA A 63 -1.06 0.03 3.98
N LEU A 64 -2.23 -0.37 4.50
CA LEU A 64 -2.78 0.19 5.74
C LEU A 64 -1.94 -0.17 6.97
N GLU A 65 -1.41 -1.38 7.04
CA GLU A 65 -0.50 -1.82 8.11
C GLU A 65 0.80 -1.02 8.08
N ILE A 66 1.38 -0.81 6.90
CA ILE A 66 2.57 0.02 6.71
C ILE A 66 2.33 1.47 7.12
N LEU A 67 1.21 2.07 6.70
CA LEU A 67 0.83 3.42 7.12
C LEU A 67 0.64 3.51 8.64
N ASN A 68 0.06 2.47 9.25
CA ASN A 68 -0.12 2.40 10.70
C ASN A 68 1.20 2.23 11.45
N LEU A 69 2.09 1.37 10.98
CA LEU A 69 3.45 1.21 11.52
C LEU A 69 4.22 2.52 11.40
N GLY A 70 4.16 3.16 10.24
CA GLY A 70 4.75 4.47 10.02
C GLY A 70 4.21 5.55 10.98
N LEU A 71 2.90 5.57 11.26
CA LEU A 71 2.33 6.45 12.29
C LEU A 71 2.81 6.13 13.70
N LYS A 72 2.86 4.84 14.06
CA LYS A 72 3.33 4.38 15.39
C LYS A 72 4.81 4.69 15.58
N GLU A 73 5.59 4.60 14.52
CA GLU A 73 7.02 4.92 14.52
C GLU A 73 7.29 6.43 14.60
N ARG A 74 6.32 7.33 14.33
CA ARG A 74 6.35 8.71 14.89
C ARG A 74 5.12 9.60 14.67
N ASN A 75 4.63 10.11 15.80
CA ASN A 75 4.04 11.46 15.97
C ASN A 75 5.11 12.60 15.98
N ALA A 76 6.33 12.42 15.43
CA ALA A 76 7.41 13.42 15.60
C ALA A 76 8.51 13.53 14.51
N GLN A 77 8.39 13.00 13.29
CA GLN A 77 9.36 13.30 12.21
C GLN A 77 8.71 13.33 10.82
N ARG A 78 9.38 14.02 9.89
CA ARG A 78 8.92 14.27 8.53
C ARG A 78 8.71 12.97 7.73
N PRO A 79 7.74 12.95 6.79
CA PRO A 79 7.54 11.93 5.76
C PRO A 79 8.75 11.21 5.18
N GLU A 80 9.81 11.99 4.89
CA GLU A 80 10.98 11.54 4.14
C GLU A 80 11.78 10.46 4.88
N TYR A 81 11.72 10.45 6.22
CA TYR A 81 12.40 9.45 7.06
C TYR A 81 11.65 8.11 7.11
N MET A 82 10.40 8.08 6.67
CA MET A 82 9.56 6.88 6.67
C MET A 82 9.81 6.00 5.45
N LEU A 83 10.42 6.52 4.38
CA LEU A 83 10.66 5.79 3.12
C LEU A 83 11.43 4.48 3.32
N PRO A 84 12.56 4.44 4.05
CA PRO A 84 13.28 3.19 4.31
C PRO A 84 12.47 2.20 5.17
N GLN A 85 11.71 2.70 6.15
CA GLN A 85 10.88 1.88 7.04
C GLN A 85 9.68 1.27 6.31
N ILE A 86 9.05 2.06 5.44
CA ILE A 86 8.00 1.61 4.53
C ILE A 86 8.54 0.50 3.63
N GLN A 87 9.75 0.67 3.10
CA GLN A 87 10.36 -0.34 2.23
C GLN A 87 10.66 -1.65 2.99
N LEU A 88 11.19 -1.57 4.21
CA LEU A 88 11.40 -2.73 5.09
C LEU A 88 10.09 -3.40 5.49
N ALA A 89 9.03 -2.62 5.71
CA ALA A 89 7.72 -3.16 6.05
C ALA A 89 7.05 -3.86 4.86
N ILE A 90 7.27 -3.39 3.62
CA ILE A 90 6.72 -4.02 2.39
C ILE A 90 7.32 -5.41 2.13
N GLU A 91 8.62 -5.59 2.37
CA GLU A 91 9.38 -6.75 1.92
C GLU A 91 8.83 -8.12 2.40
N PRO A 92 8.46 -8.32 3.68
CA PRO A 92 7.84 -9.57 4.13
C PRO A 92 6.50 -9.86 3.44
N HIS A 93 5.71 -8.81 3.17
CA HIS A 93 4.39 -8.96 2.54
C HIS A 93 4.52 -9.26 1.05
N TYR A 94 5.51 -8.68 0.37
CA TYR A 94 5.84 -9.02 -1.02
C TYR A 94 6.15 -10.52 -1.14
N HIS A 95 7.00 -11.06 -0.26
CA HIS A 95 7.33 -12.50 -0.27
C HIS A 95 6.12 -13.40 -0.01
N ALA A 96 5.18 -12.99 0.84
CA ALA A 96 3.95 -13.74 1.08
C ALA A 96 3.04 -13.76 -0.17
N LEU A 97 2.89 -12.61 -0.84
CA LEU A 97 2.08 -12.47 -2.05
C LEU A 97 2.72 -13.20 -3.25
N ALA A 98 4.05 -13.23 -3.34
CA ALA A 98 4.82 -13.96 -4.36
C ALA A 98 4.61 -15.48 -4.36
N LYS A 99 4.11 -16.05 -3.25
CA LYS A 99 3.78 -17.48 -3.17
C LYS A 99 2.44 -17.84 -3.83
N VAL A 100 1.57 -16.84 -4.06
CA VAL A 100 0.18 -17.06 -4.46
C VAL A 100 -0.14 -16.43 -5.81
N TYR A 101 0.59 -15.38 -6.20
CA TYR A 101 0.30 -14.58 -7.39
C TYR A 101 1.49 -14.55 -8.36
N SER A 102 1.22 -14.32 -9.66
CA SER A 102 2.26 -14.31 -10.71
C SER A 102 3.26 -13.17 -10.51
N ALA A 103 4.53 -13.43 -10.80
CA ALA A 103 5.60 -12.44 -10.75
C ALA A 103 5.35 -11.21 -11.65
N ASP A 104 4.71 -11.38 -12.82
CA ASP A 104 4.38 -10.25 -13.71
C ASP A 104 3.39 -9.27 -13.08
N LEU A 105 2.29 -9.78 -12.50
CA LEU A 105 1.32 -8.96 -11.79
C LEU A 105 1.94 -8.25 -10.58
N LEU A 106 2.76 -8.96 -9.81
CA LEU A 106 3.46 -8.41 -8.65
C LEU A 106 4.48 -7.36 -9.05
N GLY A 107 5.24 -7.57 -10.13
CA GLY A 107 6.23 -6.62 -10.63
C GLY A 107 5.64 -5.33 -11.21
N ARG A 108 4.36 -5.32 -11.59
CA ARG A 108 3.65 -4.08 -11.98
C ARG A 108 3.18 -3.26 -10.77
N ILE A 109 2.98 -3.91 -9.63
CA ILE A 109 2.42 -3.30 -8.41
C ILE A 109 3.49 -2.92 -7.41
N PHE A 110 4.50 -3.79 -7.31
CA PHE A 110 5.72 -3.57 -6.57
C PHE A 110 6.88 -3.30 -7.52
#